data_AF-A0A6A0AE44-F1
#
_entry.id   AF-A0A6A0AE44-F1
#
_cell.length_a   1.000
_cell.length_b   1.000
_cell.length_c   1.000
_cell.angle_alpha   90.00
_cell.angle_beta   90.00
_cell.angle_gamma   90.00
#
_symmetry.space_group_name_H-M   'P 1'
#
loop_
_entity.id
_entity.type
_entity.pdbx_description
1 polymer ?
#
loop_
_entity_poly.entity_id
_entity_poly.type
_entity_poly.pdbx_seq_one_letter_code
_entity_poly.pdbx_strand_id
1 'polypeptide(L)'
;MMEKQANLEVFSSYQCTSSAAKLGGITHPGDVAESTSLSSVQLPASSYPLLDALPPSLVAGGKLSALQLEGILYTATKHQQLLPGGKRAGFFIGDGAGVGKGRQIAGIILDNYCRGRRKAAWFSLSSDLCLDAQRDLSDLGAHITVINNVQTLDRETRALGLSQDFQEGCLFLTYSSLVSSLKGRSRLSQIVDWLGGPAFEGPLIFDE
;
A
#
# COMPACT_ATOMS: atom_id res chain seq x y z
N MET A 1 31.39 -23.29 -14.76
CA MET A 1 30.46 -23.06 -15.91
C MET A 1 29.21 -23.94 -15.86
N MET A 2 29.18 -25.08 -15.15
CA MET A 2 27.96 -25.90 -15.00
C MET A 2 26.91 -25.35 -14.01
N GLU A 3 27.29 -24.56 -13.00
CA GLU A 3 26.32 -23.96 -12.04
C GLU A 3 25.46 -22.83 -12.64
N LYS A 4 25.90 -22.18 -13.72
CA LYS A 4 25.13 -21.13 -14.40
C LYS A 4 24.02 -21.68 -15.30
N GLN A 5 24.16 -22.93 -15.78
CA GLN A 5 23.19 -23.53 -16.70
C GLN A 5 21.98 -24.10 -15.96
N ALA A 6 22.16 -24.61 -14.72
CA ALA A 6 21.08 -25.23 -13.94
C ALA A 6 20.06 -24.23 -13.36
N ASN A 7 20.43 -22.95 -13.20
CA ASN A 7 19.54 -21.94 -12.60
C ASN A 7 18.49 -21.36 -13.57
N LEU A 8 18.70 -21.46 -14.89
CA LEU A 8 17.78 -20.93 -15.90
C LEU A 8 16.49 -21.75 -16.05
N GLU A 9 16.46 -23.00 -15.61
CA GLU A 9 15.25 -23.83 -15.66
C GLU A 9 14.27 -23.52 -14.53
N VAL A 10 14.77 -23.03 -13.38
CA VAL A 10 13.96 -22.82 -12.17
C VAL A 10 13.44 -21.38 -12.05
N PHE A 11 14.23 -20.40 -12.48
CA PHE A 11 13.89 -18.97 -12.39
C PHE A 11 13.99 -18.26 -13.74
N SER A 12 13.06 -17.36 -13.98
CA SER A 12 13.01 -16.47 -15.14
C SER A 12 13.00 -15.01 -14.70
N SER A 13 13.63 -14.12 -15.47
CA SER A 13 13.48 -12.68 -15.26
C SER A 13 12.01 -12.27 -15.34
N TYR A 14 11.54 -11.51 -14.37
CA TYR A 14 10.15 -11.08 -14.29
C TYR A 14 9.79 -10.21 -15.50
N GLN A 15 8.63 -10.48 -16.08
CA GLN A 15 8.02 -9.63 -17.11
C GLN A 15 6.55 -9.41 -16.79
N CYS A 16 6.14 -8.13 -16.72
CA CYS A 16 4.74 -7.80 -16.55
C CYS A 16 3.98 -8.12 -17.86
N THR A 17 3.26 -9.23 -17.87
CA THR A 17 2.43 -9.68 -19.00
C THR A 17 0.94 -9.49 -18.76
N SER A 18 0.57 -8.99 -17.57
CA SER A 18 -0.81 -8.88 -17.14
C SER A 18 -1.50 -7.61 -17.66
N SER A 19 -2.73 -7.35 -17.17
CA SER A 19 -3.45 -6.10 -17.46
C SER A 19 -2.64 -4.85 -17.10
N ALA A 20 -1.71 -4.95 -16.15
CA ALA A 20 -0.84 -3.86 -15.73
C ALA A 20 0.19 -3.43 -16.79
N ALA A 21 0.53 -4.30 -17.74
CA ALA A 21 1.45 -3.98 -18.84
C ALA A 21 0.95 -2.80 -19.69
N LYS A 22 -0.38 -2.61 -19.74
CA LYS A 22 -1.03 -1.51 -20.48
C LYS A 22 -1.02 -0.19 -19.73
N LEU A 23 -0.59 -0.19 -18.46
CA LEU A 23 -0.60 1.00 -17.62
C LEU A 23 0.59 1.92 -17.88
N GLY A 24 1.59 1.50 -18.65
CA GLY A 24 2.73 2.34 -19.03
C GLY A 24 3.83 2.49 -17.97
N GLY A 25 3.89 1.57 -17.00
CA GLY A 25 5.01 1.52 -16.05
C GLY A 25 6.33 1.14 -16.72
N ILE A 26 7.44 1.65 -16.18
CA ILE A 26 8.79 1.28 -16.63
C ILE A 26 9.17 -0.12 -16.16
N THR A 27 10.14 -0.75 -16.82
CA THR A 27 10.77 -1.97 -16.28
C THR A 27 11.31 -1.71 -14.87
N HIS A 28 11.13 -2.67 -13.96
CA HIS A 28 11.66 -2.53 -12.60
C HIS A 28 13.19 -2.35 -12.63
N PRO A 29 13.76 -1.40 -11.87
CA PRO A 29 15.20 -1.10 -11.95
C PRO A 29 16.09 -2.18 -11.33
N GLY A 30 15.57 -2.94 -10.36
CA GLY A 30 16.23 -4.12 -9.81
C GLY A 30 16.01 -5.36 -10.68
N ASP A 31 16.97 -6.28 -10.66
CA ASP A 31 16.88 -7.59 -11.30
C ASP A 31 15.92 -8.49 -10.51
N VAL A 32 14.64 -8.46 -10.90
CA VAL A 32 13.60 -9.28 -10.30
C VAL A 32 13.47 -10.56 -11.10
N ALA A 33 13.56 -11.70 -10.42
CA ALA A 33 13.26 -13.00 -10.97
C ALA A 33 12.06 -13.62 -10.26
N GLU A 34 11.32 -14.43 -11.00
CA GLU A 34 10.24 -15.27 -10.50
C GLU A 34 10.49 -16.72 -10.90
N SER A 35 9.79 -17.68 -10.29
CA SER A 35 9.92 -19.06 -10.73
C SER A 35 9.30 -19.25 -12.10
N THR A 36 9.89 -20.11 -12.93
CA THR A 36 9.37 -20.44 -14.26
C THR A 36 7.93 -20.97 -14.20
N SER A 37 7.57 -21.63 -13.09
CA SER A 37 6.19 -22.07 -12.85
C SER A 37 5.22 -20.91 -12.66
N LEU A 38 5.60 -19.86 -11.92
CA LEU A 38 4.75 -18.69 -11.70
C LEU A 38 4.62 -17.85 -12.97
N SER A 39 5.71 -17.64 -13.73
CA SER A 39 5.67 -16.87 -14.98
C SER A 39 4.80 -17.51 -16.06
N SER A 40 4.56 -18.83 -15.98
CA SER A 40 3.66 -19.54 -16.90
C SER A 40 2.17 -19.36 -16.59
N VAL A 41 1.83 -18.86 -15.40
CA VAL A 41 0.44 -18.68 -14.96
C VAL A 41 -0.08 -17.33 -15.45
N GLN A 42 -1.17 -17.37 -16.20
CA GLN A 42 -1.86 -16.14 -16.57
C GLN A 42 -2.59 -15.54 -15.37
N LEU A 43 -2.25 -14.29 -15.04
CA LEU A 43 -2.97 -13.51 -14.06
C LEU A 43 -4.39 -13.17 -14.56
N PRO A 44 -5.39 -13.09 -13.67
CA PRO A 44 -6.77 -12.78 -14.05
C PRO A 44 -6.85 -11.39 -14.70
N ALA A 45 -7.75 -11.20 -15.66
CA ALA A 45 -7.98 -9.86 -16.20
C ALA A 45 -8.51 -8.90 -15.11
N SER A 46 -8.10 -7.63 -15.17
CA SER A 46 -8.66 -6.57 -14.34
C SER A 46 -9.16 -5.41 -15.21
N SER A 47 -10.37 -4.94 -14.90
CA SER A 47 -10.96 -3.71 -15.45
C SER A 47 -10.88 -2.54 -14.47
N TYR A 48 -10.14 -2.68 -13.36
CA TYR A 48 -10.02 -1.61 -12.37
C TYR A 48 -9.33 -0.38 -13.01
N PRO A 49 -9.96 0.81 -12.98
CA PRO A 49 -9.47 1.97 -13.71
C PRO A 49 -8.40 2.71 -12.90
N LEU A 50 -7.23 2.08 -12.69
CA LEU A 50 -6.18 2.59 -11.80
C LEU A 50 -5.66 3.98 -12.25
N LEU A 51 -5.52 4.21 -13.56
CA LEU A 51 -5.01 5.46 -14.11
C LEU A 51 -5.96 6.66 -13.93
N ASP A 52 -7.24 6.43 -13.65
CA ASP A 52 -8.19 7.51 -13.39
C ASP A 52 -7.87 8.24 -12.07
N ALA A 53 -7.22 7.56 -11.13
CA ALA A 53 -6.87 8.10 -9.82
C ALA A 53 -5.41 8.53 -9.69
N LEU A 54 -4.50 7.91 -10.45
CA LEU A 54 -3.08 8.23 -10.39
C LEU A 54 -2.74 9.40 -11.34
N PRO A 55 -1.96 10.41 -10.91
CA PRO A 55 -1.54 11.50 -11.78
C PRO A 55 -0.79 10.97 -13.02
N PRO A 56 -1.09 11.45 -14.25
CA PRO A 56 -0.39 10.98 -15.45
C PRO A 56 1.13 11.16 -15.39
N SER A 57 1.59 12.21 -14.71
CA SER A 57 3.01 12.49 -14.48
C SER A 57 3.71 11.44 -13.61
N LEU A 58 2.97 10.72 -12.76
CA LEU A 58 3.52 9.66 -11.91
C LEU A 58 3.97 8.47 -12.75
N VAL A 59 3.10 8.03 -13.65
CA VAL A 59 3.35 6.90 -14.55
C VAL A 59 4.36 7.31 -15.64
N ALA A 60 4.14 8.44 -16.31
CA ALA A 60 5.04 8.93 -17.36
C ALA A 60 6.45 9.24 -16.82
N GLY A 61 6.53 9.67 -15.56
CA GLY A 61 7.80 9.90 -14.86
C GLY A 61 8.49 8.64 -14.34
N GLY A 62 7.92 7.45 -14.55
CA GLY A 62 8.51 6.18 -14.13
C GLY A 62 8.62 6.02 -12.60
N LYS A 63 7.78 6.72 -11.83
CA LYS A 63 7.82 6.68 -10.36
C LYS A 63 7.36 5.33 -9.79
N LEU A 64 6.60 4.58 -10.58
CA LEU A 64 6.25 3.19 -10.35
C LEU A 64 6.68 2.36 -11.55
N SER A 65 7.33 1.23 -11.27
CA SER A 65 7.58 0.20 -12.28
C SER A 65 6.29 -0.55 -12.66
N ALA A 66 6.31 -1.26 -13.78
CA ALA A 66 5.23 -2.13 -14.22
C ALA A 66 4.88 -3.20 -13.17
N LEU A 67 5.89 -3.77 -12.49
CA LEU A 67 5.70 -4.71 -11.39
C LEU A 67 4.91 -4.08 -10.24
N GLN A 68 5.32 -2.89 -9.82
CA GLN A 68 4.66 -2.20 -8.71
C GLN A 68 3.23 -1.77 -9.08
N LEU A 69 3.01 -1.31 -10.30
CA LEU A 69 1.66 -1.03 -10.82
C LEU A 69 0.80 -2.30 -10.88
N GLU A 70 1.38 -3.46 -11.17
CA GLU A 70 0.70 -4.75 -11.17
C GLU A 70 0.19 -5.11 -9.78
N GLY A 71 1.04 -5.01 -8.76
CA GLY A 71 0.63 -5.24 -7.37
C GLY A 71 -0.46 -4.28 -6.90
N ILE A 72 -0.36 -2.99 -7.25
CA ILE A 72 -1.39 -1.98 -6.93
C ILE A 72 -2.70 -2.31 -7.66
N LEU A 73 -2.66 -2.63 -8.95
CA LEU A 73 -3.83 -2.96 -9.76
C LEU A 73 -4.60 -4.14 -9.17
N TYR A 74 -3.92 -5.24 -8.88
CA TYR A 74 -4.59 -6.43 -8.35
C TYR A 74 -5.04 -6.25 -6.90
N THR A 75 -4.30 -5.51 -6.09
CA THR A 75 -4.75 -5.10 -4.75
C THR A 75 -6.06 -4.32 -4.85
N ALA A 76 -6.10 -3.29 -5.69
CA ALA A 76 -7.27 -2.43 -5.82
C ALA A 76 -8.47 -3.19 -6.42
N THR A 77 -8.22 -4.09 -7.37
CA THR A 77 -9.22 -4.99 -7.95
C THR A 77 -9.83 -5.90 -6.88
N LYS A 78 -8.99 -6.53 -6.05
CA LYS A 78 -9.47 -7.38 -4.94
C LYS A 78 -10.16 -6.59 -3.85
N HIS A 79 -9.71 -5.36 -3.59
CA HIS A 79 -10.35 -4.46 -2.62
C HIS A 79 -11.79 -4.08 -2.99
N GLN A 80 -12.23 -4.26 -4.25
CA GLN A 80 -13.63 -4.09 -4.67
C GLN A 80 -14.52 -5.30 -4.34
N GLN A 81 -13.95 -6.44 -3.96
CA GLN A 81 -14.69 -7.70 -3.78
C GLN A 81 -15.11 -7.88 -2.32
N LEU A 82 -16.38 -8.22 -2.10
CA LEU A 82 -16.88 -8.73 -0.84
C LEU A 82 -16.92 -10.26 -0.88
N LEU A 83 -16.34 -10.89 0.13
CA LEU A 83 -16.35 -12.34 0.32
C LEU A 83 -17.73 -12.82 0.81
N PRO A 84 -18.05 -14.12 0.67
CA PRO A 84 -19.20 -14.72 1.35
C PRO A 84 -19.13 -14.42 2.86
N GLY A 85 -20.07 -13.62 3.37
CA GLY A 85 -20.03 -13.07 4.73
C GLY A 85 -19.84 -11.55 4.82
N GLY A 86 -19.78 -10.85 3.68
CA GLY A 86 -19.81 -9.38 3.62
C GLY A 86 -18.50 -8.69 3.98
N LYS A 87 -17.44 -9.46 4.30
CA LYS A 87 -16.11 -8.91 4.55
C LYS A 87 -15.41 -8.59 3.24
N ARG A 88 -14.70 -7.47 3.19
CA ARG A 88 -13.87 -7.11 2.04
C ARG A 88 -12.70 -8.07 1.88
N ALA A 89 -12.37 -8.44 0.65
CA ALA A 89 -11.22 -9.28 0.36
C ALA A 89 -9.92 -8.51 0.62
N GLY A 90 -8.95 -9.19 1.23
CA GLY A 90 -7.58 -8.71 1.35
C GLY A 90 -6.72 -9.14 0.15
N PHE A 91 -5.54 -8.53 0.03
CA PHE A 91 -4.51 -8.91 -0.94
C PHE A 91 -3.16 -8.96 -0.21
N PHE A 92 -2.32 -9.93 -0.58
CA PHE A 92 -1.00 -10.10 0.00
C PHE A 92 0.07 -9.87 -1.08
N ILE A 93 0.92 -8.87 -0.86
CA ILE A 93 2.06 -8.58 -1.73
C ILE A 93 3.27 -9.29 -1.15
N GLY A 94 3.59 -10.46 -1.72
CA GLY A 94 4.68 -11.33 -1.28
C GLY A 94 6.03 -11.06 -1.90
N ASP A 95 6.24 -9.86 -2.48
CA ASP A 95 7.48 -9.54 -3.19
C ASP A 95 8.70 -9.53 -2.26
N GLY A 96 9.84 -9.96 -2.81
CA GLY A 96 11.12 -9.95 -2.11
C GLY A 96 11.54 -8.57 -1.60
N ALA A 97 12.54 -8.54 -0.71
CA ALA A 97 13.17 -7.29 -0.30
C ALA A 97 13.78 -6.57 -1.52
N GLY A 98 13.71 -5.23 -1.54
CA GLY A 98 14.26 -4.42 -2.63
C GLY A 98 13.33 -4.23 -3.85
N VAL A 99 12.17 -4.88 -3.91
CA VAL A 99 11.15 -4.69 -4.98
C VAL A 99 10.31 -3.41 -4.79
N GLY A 100 10.46 -2.74 -3.64
CA GLY A 100 9.76 -1.50 -3.32
C GLY A 100 8.31 -1.70 -2.89
N LYS A 101 8.06 -2.62 -1.94
CA LYS A 101 6.73 -2.83 -1.33
C LYS A 101 6.16 -1.55 -0.71
N GLY A 102 6.98 -0.76 0.00
CA GLY A 102 6.56 0.53 0.54
C GLY A 102 6.05 1.49 -0.53
N ARG A 103 6.67 1.49 -1.73
CA ARG A 103 6.21 2.24 -2.89
C ARG A 103 4.85 1.75 -3.41
N GLN A 104 4.62 0.44 -3.41
CA GLN A 104 3.31 -0.14 -3.78
C GLN A 104 2.23 0.25 -2.76
N ILE A 105 2.54 0.17 -1.47
CA ILE A 105 1.65 0.61 -0.38
C ILE A 105 1.29 2.09 -0.56
N ALA A 106 2.28 2.96 -0.80
CA ALA A 106 2.04 4.37 -1.06
C ALA A 106 1.13 4.59 -2.28
N GLY A 107 1.29 3.80 -3.35
CA GLY A 107 0.42 3.83 -4.53
C GLY A 107 -1.02 3.40 -4.23
N ILE A 108 -1.20 2.37 -3.38
CA ILE A 108 -2.53 1.94 -2.91
C ILE A 108 -3.20 3.04 -2.09
N ILE A 109 -2.46 3.65 -1.16
CA ILE A 109 -2.97 4.77 -0.35
C ILE A 109 -3.36 5.94 -1.25
N LEU A 110 -2.51 6.31 -2.22
CA LEU A 110 -2.78 7.39 -3.16
C LEU A 110 -4.03 7.14 -4.01
N ASP A 111 -4.19 5.95 -4.60
CA ASP A 111 -5.39 5.59 -5.36
C ASP A 111 -6.66 5.72 -4.51
N ASN A 112 -6.64 5.21 -3.26
CA ASN A 112 -7.77 5.33 -2.35
C ASN A 112 -8.06 6.80 -1.99
N TYR A 113 -7.02 7.58 -1.73
CA TYR A 113 -7.13 8.99 -1.37
C TYR A 113 -7.75 9.82 -2.49
N CYS A 114 -7.27 9.64 -3.73
CA CYS A 114 -7.83 10.30 -4.92
C CYS A 114 -9.29 9.92 -5.20
N ARG A 115 -9.75 8.76 -4.70
CA ARG A 115 -11.15 8.30 -4.78
C ARG A 115 -12.00 8.71 -3.57
N GLY A 116 -11.52 9.64 -2.75
CA GLY A 116 -12.26 10.16 -1.59
C GLY A 116 -12.17 9.31 -0.32
N ARG A 117 -11.46 8.17 -0.34
CA ARG A 117 -11.15 7.39 0.87
C ARG A 117 -9.91 7.98 1.53
N ARG A 118 -10.07 9.14 2.16
CA ARG A 118 -8.98 10.02 2.62
C ARG A 118 -8.29 9.60 3.91
N LYS A 119 -8.62 8.42 4.45
CA LYS A 119 -8.01 7.85 5.66
C LYS A 119 -7.44 6.47 5.34
N ALA A 120 -6.20 6.23 5.78
CA ALA A 120 -5.53 4.94 5.72
C ALA A 120 -4.88 4.63 7.07
N ALA A 121 -4.72 3.35 7.39
CA ALA A 121 -3.88 2.92 8.50
C ALA A 121 -2.73 2.04 7.97
N TRP A 122 -1.50 2.37 8.33
CA TRP A 122 -0.30 1.61 7.97
C TRP A 122 0.36 1.10 9.23
N PHE A 123 0.25 -0.20 9.47
CA PHE A 123 0.87 -0.90 10.58
C PHE A 123 2.22 -1.46 10.17
N SER A 124 3.24 -1.24 11.00
CA SER A 124 4.60 -1.74 10.79
C SER A 124 5.26 -2.15 12.12
N LEU A 125 6.49 -2.68 12.06
CA LEU A 125 7.22 -3.16 13.23
C LEU A 125 7.75 -2.03 14.13
N SER A 126 8.24 -0.93 13.56
CA SER A 126 8.89 0.16 14.29
C SER A 126 8.38 1.53 13.86
N SER A 127 8.32 2.48 14.79
CA SER A 127 8.03 3.88 14.51
C SER A 127 9.09 4.55 13.62
N ASP A 128 10.30 3.99 13.57
CA ASP A 128 11.40 4.55 12.77
C ASP A 128 11.10 4.46 11.26
N LEU A 129 10.29 3.48 10.86
CA LEU A 129 9.84 3.26 9.49
C LEU A 129 8.79 4.31 9.03
N CYS A 130 8.34 5.18 9.93
CA CYS A 130 7.43 6.28 9.58
C CYS A 130 8.07 7.24 8.56
N LEU A 131 9.39 7.45 8.64
CA LEU A 131 10.11 8.27 7.67
C LEU A 131 10.25 7.59 6.31
N ASP A 132 10.33 6.26 6.26
CA ASP A 132 10.28 5.48 5.02
C ASP A 132 8.90 5.62 4.36
N ALA A 133 7.82 5.43 5.13
CA ALA A 133 6.45 5.61 4.64
C ALA A 133 6.20 7.03 4.09
N GLN A 134 6.71 8.06 4.77
CA GLN A 134 6.66 9.45 4.29
C GLN A 134 7.41 9.64 2.97
N ARG A 135 8.61 9.06 2.86
CA ARG A 135 9.41 9.12 1.63
C ARG A 135 8.71 8.43 0.48
N ASP A 136 8.11 7.26 0.70
CA ASP A 136 7.41 6.54 -0.36
C ASP A 136 6.19 7.30 -0.91
N LEU A 137 5.40 7.95 -0.05
CA LEU A 137 4.33 8.84 -0.49
C LEU A 137 4.87 10.08 -1.22
N SER A 138 5.88 10.74 -0.65
CA SER A 138 6.50 11.93 -1.21
C SER A 138 7.11 11.67 -2.60
N ASP A 139 7.78 10.53 -2.77
CA ASP A 139 8.39 10.18 -4.05
C ASP A 139 7.35 9.97 -5.15
N LEU A 140 6.15 9.48 -4.81
CA LEU A 140 5.01 9.46 -5.73
C LEU A 140 4.44 10.86 -6.02
N GLY A 141 4.87 11.89 -5.30
CA GLY A 141 4.32 13.25 -5.36
C GLY A 141 3.03 13.38 -4.55
N ALA A 142 2.76 12.45 -3.63
CA ALA A 142 1.57 12.49 -2.79
C ALA A 142 1.83 13.35 -1.54
N HIS A 143 1.10 14.45 -1.41
CA HIS A 143 1.14 15.32 -0.23
C HIS A 143 0.14 14.85 0.84
N ILE A 144 0.17 13.57 1.17
CA ILE A 144 -0.70 12.95 2.18
C ILE A 144 0.03 13.01 3.52
N THR A 145 -0.59 13.63 4.53
CA THR A 145 -0.04 13.69 5.89
C THR A 145 0.16 12.29 6.44
N VAL A 146 1.38 11.96 6.86
CA VAL A 146 1.67 10.75 7.62
C VAL A 146 1.69 11.09 9.10
N ILE A 147 0.70 10.59 9.82
CA ILE A 147 0.51 10.84 11.24
C ILE A 147 1.26 9.76 12.01
N ASN A 148 2.34 10.14 12.69
CA ASN A 148 3.15 9.20 13.45
C ASN A 148 2.48 8.86 14.79
N ASN A 149 1.71 7.77 14.80
CA ASN A 149 1.07 7.17 15.95
C ASN A 149 -0.10 7.99 16.57
N VAL A 150 -0.90 7.33 17.40
CA VAL A 150 -2.08 7.91 18.05
C VAL A 150 -1.75 8.98 19.10
N GLN A 151 -0.53 8.98 19.65
CA GLN A 151 -0.06 10.01 20.57
C GLN A 151 0.03 11.37 19.85
N THR A 152 0.31 11.36 18.55
CA THR A 152 0.26 12.58 17.75
C THR A 152 -1.18 13.09 17.67
N LEU A 153 -2.17 12.22 17.49
CA LEU A 153 -3.59 12.61 17.54
C LEU A 153 -3.97 13.22 18.90
N ASP A 154 -3.49 12.65 20.02
CA ASP A 154 -3.72 13.22 21.35
C ASP A 154 -3.16 14.65 21.46
N ARG A 155 -1.92 14.85 21.00
CA ARG A 155 -1.22 16.14 21.08
C ARG A 155 -1.88 17.21 20.21
N GLU A 156 -2.35 16.83 19.03
CA GLU A 156 -2.95 17.76 18.06
C GLU A 156 -4.44 17.99 18.30
N THR A 157 -5.04 17.30 19.29
CA THR A 157 -6.41 17.54 19.73
C THR A 157 -6.46 18.81 20.58
N ARG A 158 -7.12 19.85 20.05
CA ARG A 158 -7.30 21.16 20.71
C ARG A 158 -8.69 21.23 21.36
N ALA A 159 -8.99 22.35 22.04
CA ALA A 159 -10.29 22.57 22.69
C ALA A 159 -11.49 22.46 21.73
N LEU A 160 -11.29 22.79 20.46
CA LEU A 160 -12.30 22.70 19.39
C LEU A 160 -12.28 21.37 18.62
N GLY A 161 -11.45 20.40 19.04
CA GLY A 161 -11.26 19.13 18.34
C GLY A 161 -9.91 19.04 17.61
N LEU A 162 -9.79 18.04 16.74
CA LEU A 162 -8.57 17.70 16.03
C LEU A 162 -8.27 18.72 14.90
N SER A 163 -7.01 19.16 14.80
CA SER A 163 -6.57 20.04 13.72
C SER A 163 -6.88 19.46 12.34
N GLN A 164 -7.22 20.32 11.36
CA GLN A 164 -7.67 19.92 10.02
C GLN A 164 -6.66 18.99 9.33
N ASP A 165 -5.36 19.27 9.49
CA ASP A 165 -4.26 18.48 8.91
C ASP A 165 -4.18 17.03 9.42
N PHE A 166 -4.84 16.75 10.55
CA PHE A 166 -4.86 15.43 11.20
C PHE A 166 -6.24 14.76 11.10
N GLN A 167 -7.23 15.39 10.47
CA GLN A 167 -8.54 14.79 10.24
C GLN A 167 -8.53 13.76 9.11
N GLU A 168 -7.49 13.75 8.28
CA GLU A 168 -7.31 12.84 7.15
C GLU A 168 -5.81 12.56 6.94
N GLY A 169 -5.50 11.52 6.16
CA GLY A 169 -4.13 11.12 5.87
C GLY A 169 -3.86 9.64 6.09
N CYS A 170 -2.59 9.31 6.31
CA CYS A 170 -2.12 7.97 6.65
C CYS A 170 -1.72 7.93 8.12
N LEU A 171 -2.46 7.18 8.94
CA LEU A 171 -2.09 6.94 10.33
C LEU A 171 -1.08 5.80 10.38
N PHE A 172 0.18 6.14 10.63
CA PHE A 172 1.28 5.19 10.74
C PHE A 172 1.38 4.69 12.19
N LEU A 173 1.36 3.37 12.37
CA LEU A 173 1.21 2.72 13.67
C LEU A 173 2.17 1.54 13.78
N THR A 174 2.53 1.21 15.02
CA THR A 174 3.20 -0.07 15.30
C THR A 174 2.19 -1.12 15.73
N TYR A 175 2.50 -2.41 15.55
CA TYR A 175 1.66 -3.49 16.11
C TYR A 175 1.47 -3.37 17.63
N SER A 176 2.49 -2.89 18.35
CA SER A 176 2.39 -2.62 19.80
C SER A 176 1.34 -1.56 20.15
N SER A 177 1.00 -0.68 19.21
CA SER A 177 -0.05 0.33 19.41
C SER A 177 -1.43 -0.31 19.59
N LEU A 178 -1.69 -1.47 18.94
CA LEU A 178 -2.98 -2.16 18.99
C LEU A 178 -3.34 -2.71 20.38
N VAL A 179 -2.33 -3.06 21.18
CA VAL A 179 -2.50 -3.66 22.52
C VAL A 179 -2.33 -2.64 23.65
N SER A 180 -1.99 -1.39 23.32
CA SER A 180 -1.73 -0.34 24.30
C SER A 180 -3.00 0.38 24.76
N SER A 181 -2.95 0.99 25.94
CA SER A 181 -4.03 1.80 26.49
C SER A 181 -3.51 3.06 27.16
N LEU A 182 -4.33 4.11 27.19
CA LEU A 182 -4.04 5.35 27.91
C LEU A 182 -5.26 5.75 28.73
N LYS A 183 -5.09 5.93 30.05
CA LYS A 183 -6.16 6.34 30.98
C LYS A 183 -7.44 5.50 30.85
N GLY A 184 -7.29 4.18 30.66
CA GLY A 184 -8.41 3.24 30.53
C GLY A 184 -9.04 3.18 29.13
N ARG A 185 -8.66 4.04 28.18
CA ARG A 185 -9.08 3.95 26.78
C ARG A 185 -8.07 3.14 25.98
N SER A 186 -8.55 2.10 25.28
CA SER A 186 -7.72 1.32 24.36
C SER A 186 -7.32 2.18 23.16
N ARG A 187 -6.04 2.10 22.75
CA ARG A 187 -5.59 2.78 21.54
C ARG A 187 -6.26 2.23 20.29
N LEU A 188 -6.63 0.95 20.27
CA LEU A 188 -7.44 0.38 19.19
C LEU A 188 -8.76 1.13 19.02
N SER A 189 -9.47 1.43 20.12
CA SER A 189 -10.73 2.19 20.04
C SER A 189 -10.51 3.57 19.40
N GLN A 190 -9.43 4.26 19.77
CA GLN A 190 -9.08 5.55 19.20
C GLN A 190 -8.72 5.48 17.71
N ILE A 191 -8.01 4.41 17.29
CA ILE A 191 -7.71 4.17 15.87
C ILE A 191 -9.00 3.96 15.08
N VAL A 192 -9.92 3.12 15.58
CA VAL A 192 -11.21 2.85 14.95
C VAL A 192 -12.05 4.13 14.85
N ASP A 193 -12.11 4.93 15.92
CA ASP A 193 -12.83 6.20 15.94
C ASP A 193 -12.24 7.19 14.94
N TRP A 194 -10.91 7.30 14.86
CA TRP A 194 -10.25 8.17 13.89
C TRP A 194 -10.51 7.72 12.46
N LEU A 195 -10.48 6.41 12.16
CA LEU A 195 -10.75 5.87 10.82
C LEU A 195 -12.20 6.10 10.36
N GLY A 196 -13.14 6.28 11.28
CA GLY A 196 -14.56 6.47 10.97
C GLY A 196 -15.44 5.26 11.28
N GLY A 197 -14.94 4.32 12.09
CA GLY A 197 -15.72 3.22 12.62
C GLY A 197 -16.24 2.25 11.53
N PRO A 198 -17.47 1.74 11.66
CA PRO A 198 -18.04 0.76 10.73
C PRO A 198 -18.20 1.24 9.27
N ALA A 199 -18.18 2.55 9.03
CA ALA A 199 -18.28 3.13 7.69
C ALA A 199 -16.93 3.28 6.98
N PHE A 200 -15.83 2.80 7.61
CA PHE A 200 -14.50 2.90 7.04
C PHE A 200 -14.33 1.97 5.83
N GLU A 201 -13.99 2.56 4.69
CA GLU A 201 -13.84 1.87 3.39
C GLU A 201 -12.42 2.00 2.81
N GLY A 202 -11.53 2.69 3.53
CA GLY A 202 -10.14 2.92 3.14
C GLY A 202 -9.24 1.70 3.40
N PRO A 203 -7.95 1.80 3.03
CA PRO A 203 -7.04 0.69 3.16
C PRO A 203 -6.53 0.52 4.60
N LEU A 204 -6.50 -0.73 5.06
CA LEU A 204 -5.72 -1.20 6.20
C LEU A 204 -4.50 -1.94 5.67
N ILE A 205 -3.31 -1.41 5.94
CA ILE A 205 -2.04 -1.97 5.49
C ILE A 205 -1.33 -2.60 6.68
N PHE A 206 -1.02 -3.89 6.56
CA PHE A 206 -0.17 -4.63 7.49
C PHE A 206 1.14 -4.92 6.78
N ASP A 207 2.21 -4.32 7.26
CA ASP A 207 3.55 -4.37 6.69
C ASP A 207 4.51 -4.94 7.74
N GLU A 208 5.44 -5.78 7.31
CA GLU A 208 6.42 -6.53 8.12
C GLU A 208 5.85 -7.37 9.29
#